data_AF-A0A3P3VVG8-F1
#
_entry.id   AF-A0A3P3VVG8-F1
#
_cell.length_a   1.000
_cell.length_b   1.000
_cell.length_c   1.000
_cell.angle_alpha   90.00
_cell.angle_beta   90.00
_cell.angle_gamma   90.00
#
_symmetry.space_group_name_H-M   'P 1'
#
loop_
_entity.id
_entity.type
_entity.pdbx_description
1 polymer ?
#
loop_
_entity_poly.entity_id
_entity_poly.type
_entity_poly.pdbx_seq_one_letter_code
_entity_poly.pdbx_strand_id
1 'polypeptide(L)'
;MRLGVALIPVFATGGRRLSLAAAALRIGYAAALGIATGTLFAGDAEAFDSIWQTALGLFGLHLVVLAIAGWRSSIVPRWIAALVAIAGVGYLVDALLSITQTSLGFELSTVTFIGEVALLVWLLGWAGRS
;
A
#
# COMPACT_ATOMS: atom_id res chain seq x y z
N MET A 1 -20.25 1.57 7.38
CA MET A 1 -18.88 1.14 7.03
C MET A 1 -18.57 1.57 5.58
N ARG A 2 -18.25 2.85 5.34
CA ARG A 2 -18.01 3.43 3.99
C ARG A 2 -16.53 3.73 3.69
N LEU A 3 -15.62 3.45 4.63
CA LEU A 3 -14.21 3.85 4.54
C LEU A 3 -13.45 3.12 3.41
N GLY A 4 -13.75 1.84 3.16
CA GLY A 4 -13.12 1.09 2.05
C GLY A 4 -13.58 1.51 0.65
N VAL A 5 -14.71 2.20 0.54
CA VAL A 5 -15.32 2.61 -0.74
C VAL A 5 -14.82 4.00 -1.18
N ALA A 6 -14.23 4.78 -0.28
CA ALA A 6 -13.83 6.17 -0.55
C ALA A 6 -12.62 6.32 -1.51
N LEU A 7 -11.78 5.28 -1.64
CA LEU A 7 -10.61 5.33 -2.53
C LEU A 7 -11.01 5.43 -4.00
N ILE A 8 -12.00 4.65 -4.46
CA ILE A 8 -12.40 4.63 -5.87
C ILE A 8 -12.90 6.01 -6.36
N PRO A 9 -13.88 6.68 -5.72
CA PRO A 9 -14.39 7.96 -6.22
C PRO A 9 -13.34 9.08 -6.15
N VAL A 10 -12.48 9.09 -5.13
CA VAL A 10 -11.41 10.10 -5.00
C VAL A 10 -10.36 9.93 -6.09
N PHE A 11 -9.85 8.70 -6.27
CA PHE A 11 -8.74 8.43 -7.17
C PHE A 11 -9.18 8.15 -8.62
N ALA A 12 -10.47 7.89 -8.89
CA ALA A 12 -11.01 7.72 -10.24
C ALA A 12 -10.81 8.97 -11.10
N THR A 13 -10.79 10.16 -10.49
CA THR A 13 -10.48 11.43 -11.16
C THR A 13 -9.08 11.45 -11.76
N GLY A 14 -8.12 10.73 -11.16
CA GLY A 14 -6.74 10.59 -11.67
C GLY A 14 -6.58 9.50 -12.74
N GLY A 15 -7.62 8.70 -12.99
CA GLY A 15 -7.66 7.70 -14.06
C GLY A 15 -8.32 6.39 -13.65
N ARG A 16 -9.37 5.98 -14.38
CA ARG A 16 -10.13 4.75 -14.11
C ARG A 16 -9.27 3.48 -14.12
N ARG A 17 -8.32 3.37 -15.06
CA ARG A 17 -7.40 2.20 -15.14
C ARG A 17 -6.50 2.10 -13.90
N LEU A 18 -5.99 3.22 -13.40
CA LEU A 18 -5.15 3.25 -12.20
C LEU A 18 -5.95 2.89 -10.95
N SER A 19 -7.19 3.38 -10.86
CA SER A 19 -8.08 3.02 -9.75
C SER A 19 -8.45 1.53 -9.74
N LEU A 20 -8.70 0.95 -10.92
CA LEU A 20 -8.93 -0.49 -11.06
C LEU A 20 -7.68 -1.31 -10.72
N ALA A 21 -6.50 -0.87 -11.18
CA ALA A 21 -5.24 -1.51 -10.82
C ALA A 21 -4.98 -1.47 -9.31
N ALA A 22 -5.20 -0.32 -8.66
CA ALA A 22 -5.09 -0.19 -7.22
C ALA A 22 -6.09 -1.11 -6.48
N ALA A 23 -7.33 -1.22 -6.95
CA ALA A 23 -8.33 -2.12 -6.38
C ALA A 23 -7.94 -3.61 -6.55
N ALA A 24 -7.43 -3.99 -7.73
CA ALA A 24 -6.98 -5.36 -7.99
C ALA A 24 -5.79 -5.73 -7.11
N LEU A 25 -4.79 -4.85 -7.01
CA LEU A 25 -3.64 -5.03 -6.10
C LEU A 25 -4.10 -5.16 -4.65
N ARG A 26 -5.11 -4.37 -4.25
CA ARG A 26 -5.71 -4.44 -2.92
C ARG A 26 -6.29 -5.81 -2.61
N ILE A 27 -7.03 -6.39 -3.54
CA ILE A 27 -7.56 -7.74 -3.38
C ILE A 27 -6.41 -8.75 -3.31
N GLY A 28 -5.41 -8.62 -4.18
CA GLY A 28 -4.25 -9.51 -4.24
C GLY A 28 -3.47 -9.57 -2.93
N TYR A 29 -3.00 -8.42 -2.42
CA TYR A 29 -2.22 -8.42 -1.17
C TYR A 29 -3.09 -8.79 0.04
N ALA A 30 -4.38 -8.41 0.08
CA ALA A 30 -5.26 -8.78 1.18
C ALA A 30 -5.51 -10.29 1.25
N ALA A 31 -5.67 -10.95 0.10
CA ALA A 31 -5.76 -12.40 0.03
C ALA A 31 -4.45 -13.06 0.49
N ALA A 32 -3.29 -12.56 0.03
CA ALA A 32 -1.99 -13.08 0.44
C ALA A 32 -1.75 -12.95 1.95
N LEU A 33 -2.09 -11.80 2.56
CA LEU A 33 -2.00 -11.60 4.01
C LEU A 33 -2.93 -12.55 4.79
N GLY A 34 -4.14 -12.81 4.26
CA GLY A 34 -5.06 -13.80 4.85
C GLY A 34 -4.49 -15.22 4.82
N ILE A 35 -3.85 -15.60 3.71
CA ILE A 35 -3.18 -16.90 3.56
C ILE A 35 -1.98 -17.00 4.52
N ALA A 36 -1.11 -15.99 4.57
CA ALA A 36 0.02 -15.93 5.49
C ALA A 36 -0.45 -16.09 6.95
N THR A 37 -1.50 -15.38 7.33
CA THR A 37 -2.09 -15.52 8.67
C THR A 37 -2.52 -16.97 8.94
N GLY A 38 -3.10 -17.66 7.95
CA GLY A 38 -3.44 -19.08 8.05
C GLY A 38 -2.24 -20.00 8.26
N THR A 39 -1.12 -19.76 7.56
CA THR A 39 0.10 -20.57 7.74
C THR A 39 0.72 -20.36 9.12
N LEU A 40 0.67 -19.14 9.65
CA LEU A 40 1.09 -18.84 11.03
C LEU A 40 0.31 -19.65 12.06
N PHE A 41 -1.02 -19.71 11.93
CA PHE A 41 -1.86 -20.52 12.83
C PHE A 41 -1.65 -22.03 12.68
N ALA A 42 -1.16 -22.48 11.52
CA ALA A 42 -0.77 -23.87 11.28
C ALA A 42 0.63 -24.20 11.84
N GLY A 43 1.37 -23.20 12.38
CA GLY A 43 2.71 -23.37 12.94
C GLY A 43 3.84 -23.28 11.89
N ASP A 44 3.55 -22.88 10.66
CA ASP A 44 4.52 -22.74 9.58
C ASP A 44 4.99 -21.28 9.48
N ALA A 45 5.97 -20.94 10.33
CA ALA A 45 6.54 -19.61 10.42
C ALA A 45 7.34 -19.21 9.17
N GLU A 46 7.97 -20.17 8.49
CA GLU A 46 8.77 -19.91 7.29
C GLU A 46 7.84 -19.58 6.10
N ALA A 47 6.77 -20.34 5.92
CA ALA A 47 5.75 -20.00 4.93
C ALA A 47 5.03 -18.68 5.24
N PHE A 48 4.77 -18.42 6.54
CA PHE A 48 4.23 -17.11 6.96
C PHE A 48 5.14 -15.97 6.49
N ASP A 49 6.42 -15.99 6.84
CA ASP A 49 7.35 -14.90 6.52
C ASP A 49 7.48 -14.71 4.99
N SER A 50 7.64 -15.81 4.25
CA SER A 50 7.76 -15.77 2.78
C SER A 50 6.53 -15.12 2.10
N ILE A 51 5.32 -15.54 2.49
CA ILE A 51 4.07 -15.01 1.91
C ILE A 51 3.85 -13.57 2.39
N TRP A 52 4.18 -13.27 3.65
CA TRP A 52 4.08 -11.94 4.23
C TRP A 52 4.92 -10.92 3.48
N GLN A 53 6.21 -11.21 3.25
CA GLN A 53 7.11 -10.32 2.50
C GLN A 53 6.63 -10.10 1.07
N THR A 54 6.14 -11.16 0.41
CA THR A 54 5.53 -11.05 -0.93
C THR A 54 4.30 -10.13 -0.92
N ALA A 55 3.44 -10.24 0.10
CA ALA A 55 2.27 -9.40 0.25
C ALA A 55 2.64 -7.93 0.49
N LEU A 56 3.69 -7.66 1.28
CA LEU A 56 4.22 -6.30 1.50
C LEU A 56 4.77 -5.69 0.20
N GLY A 57 5.44 -6.46 -0.65
CA GLY A 57 5.85 -5.99 -1.98
C GLY A 57 4.67 -5.59 -2.86
N LEU A 58 3.61 -6.40 -2.89
CA LEU A 58 2.36 -6.07 -3.61
C LEU A 58 1.66 -4.84 -3.02
N PHE A 59 1.71 -4.67 -1.70
CA PHE A 59 1.22 -3.48 -1.02
C PHE A 59 2.02 -2.22 -1.39
N GLY A 60 3.35 -2.31 -1.46
CA GLY A 60 4.20 -1.23 -1.97
C GLY A 60 3.84 -0.80 -3.38
N LEU A 61 3.61 -1.77 -4.27
CA LEU A 61 3.15 -1.50 -5.64
C LEU A 61 1.77 -0.82 -5.65
N HIS A 62 0.85 -1.25 -4.78
CA HIS A 62 -0.45 -0.60 -4.61
C HIS A 62 -0.30 0.88 -4.22
N LEU A 63 0.58 1.20 -3.28
CA LEU A 63 0.85 2.57 -2.85
C LEU A 63 1.44 3.42 -3.99
N VAL A 64 2.37 2.88 -4.79
CA VAL A 64 2.91 3.60 -5.95
C VAL A 64 1.80 3.90 -6.98
N VAL A 65 0.93 2.93 -7.28
CA VAL A 65 -0.20 3.14 -8.19
C VAL A 65 -1.16 4.19 -7.63
N LEU A 66 -1.46 4.16 -6.33
CA LEU A 66 -2.27 5.19 -5.67
C LEU A 66 -1.61 6.56 -5.71
N ALA A 67 -0.30 6.66 -5.50
CA ALA A 67 0.43 7.92 -5.58
C ALA A 67 0.34 8.52 -6.98
N ILE A 68 0.51 7.71 -8.03
CA ILE A 68 0.36 8.15 -9.43
C ILE A 68 -1.07 8.63 -9.69
N ALA A 69 -2.07 7.87 -9.25
CA ALA A 69 -3.47 8.28 -9.38
C ALA A 69 -3.76 9.58 -8.61
N GLY A 70 -3.23 9.73 -7.39
CA GLY A 70 -3.37 10.92 -6.57
C GLY A 70 -2.68 12.13 -7.19
N TRP A 71 -1.49 11.96 -7.76
CA TRP A 71 -0.77 13.05 -8.43
C TRP A 71 -1.52 13.61 -9.64
N ARG A 72 -2.29 12.75 -10.33
CA ARG A 72 -3.14 13.12 -11.47
C ARG A 72 -4.54 13.61 -11.06
N SER A 73 -4.94 13.39 -9.81
CA SER A 73 -6.24 13.80 -9.30
C SER A 73 -6.28 15.32 -9.06
N SER A 74 -7.42 15.94 -9.33
CA SER A 74 -7.70 17.33 -8.94
C SER A 74 -8.09 17.47 -7.46
N ILE A 75 -8.35 16.35 -6.77
CA ILE A 75 -8.83 16.30 -5.39
C ILE A 75 -7.67 16.07 -4.40
N VAL A 76 -6.75 15.18 -4.75
CA VAL A 76 -5.65 14.77 -3.86
C VAL A 76 -4.53 15.80 -3.87
N PRO A 77 -4.10 16.34 -2.70
CA PRO A 77 -2.95 17.23 -2.63
C PRO A 77 -1.67 16.54 -3.09
N ARG A 78 -0.85 17.23 -3.88
CA ARG A 78 0.41 16.66 -4.41
C ARG A 78 1.38 16.20 -3.33
N TRP A 79 1.43 16.89 -2.19
CA TRP A 79 2.29 16.49 -1.06
C TRP A 79 1.84 15.17 -0.42
N ILE A 80 0.53 14.89 -0.35
CA ILE A 80 0.01 13.58 0.08
C ILE A 80 0.46 12.51 -0.91
N ALA A 81 0.28 12.75 -2.21
CA ALA A 81 0.71 11.82 -3.23
C ALA A 81 2.23 11.56 -3.19
N ALA A 82 3.05 12.57 -2.92
CA ALA A 82 4.50 12.41 -2.73
C ALA A 82 4.84 11.50 -1.54
N LEU A 83 4.21 11.75 -0.38
CA LEU A 83 4.47 10.95 0.81
C LEU A 83 4.03 9.49 0.61
N VAL A 84 2.90 9.25 -0.05
CA VAL A 84 2.44 7.91 -0.40
C VAL A 84 3.41 7.22 -1.37
N ALA A 85 3.98 7.96 -2.33
CA ALA A 85 5.02 7.41 -3.21
C ALA A 85 6.26 6.98 -2.41
N ILE A 86 6.71 7.80 -1.45
CA ILE A 86 7.84 7.48 -0.57
C ILE A 86 7.56 6.21 0.24
N ALA A 87 6.36 6.10 0.82
CA ALA A 87 5.94 4.89 1.55
C ALA A 87 5.97 3.65 0.63
N GLY A 88 5.37 3.74 -0.55
CA GLY A 88 5.34 2.64 -1.52
C GLY A 88 6.73 2.21 -1.99
N VAL A 89 7.64 3.17 -2.24
CA VAL A 89 9.03 2.87 -2.59
C VAL A 89 9.75 2.17 -1.44
N GLY A 90 9.51 2.57 -0.18
CA GLY A 90 10.07 1.90 0.99
C GLY A 90 9.78 0.40 1.01
N TYR A 91 8.51 0.02 0.82
CA TYR A 91 8.13 -1.40 0.72
C TYR A 91 8.75 -2.13 -0.47
N LEU A 92 8.83 -1.48 -1.64
CA LEU A 92 9.44 -2.10 -2.82
C LEU A 92 10.94 -2.34 -2.64
N VAL A 93 11.63 -1.41 -1.97
CA VAL A 93 13.04 -1.57 -1.61
C VAL A 93 13.21 -2.71 -0.61
N ASP A 94 12.40 -2.78 0.44
CA ASP A 94 12.46 -3.87 1.43
C ASP A 94 12.21 -5.23 0.76
N ALA A 95 11.21 -5.31 -0.12
CA ALA A 95 10.93 -6.53 -0.88
C ALA A 95 12.10 -6.93 -1.80
N LEU A 96 12.74 -5.96 -2.46
CA LEU A 96 13.90 -6.22 -3.31
C LEU A 96 15.10 -6.72 -2.48
N LEU A 97 15.34 -6.11 -1.32
CA LEU A 97 16.40 -6.49 -0.40
C LEU A 97 16.19 -7.91 0.16
N SER A 98 14.95 -8.28 0.47
CA SER A 98 14.58 -9.64 0.85
C SER A 98 14.90 -10.65 -0.26
N ILE A 99 14.55 -10.35 -1.51
CA ILE A 99 14.85 -11.22 -2.67
C ILE A 99 16.37 -11.39 -2.87
N THR A 100 17.14 -10.32 -2.71
CA THR A 100 18.61 -10.39 -2.85
C THR A 100 19.32 -10.88 -1.59
N GLN A 101 18.59 -11.23 -0.53
CA GLN A 101 19.11 -11.60 0.80
C GLN A 101 20.08 -10.54 1.36
N THR A 102 19.84 -9.27 1.03
CA THR A 102 20.63 -8.13 1.50
C THR A 102 19.94 -7.53 2.71
N SER A 103 20.66 -7.35 3.82
CA SER A 103 20.11 -6.69 5.01
C SER A 103 20.73 -5.31 5.20
N LEU A 104 19.87 -4.30 5.39
CA LEU A 104 20.29 -2.96 5.85
C LEU A 104 20.32 -2.86 7.38
N GLY A 105 19.96 -3.93 8.11
CA GLY A 105 19.80 -3.93 9.56
C GLY A 105 18.50 -3.29 10.06
N PHE A 106 17.70 -2.71 9.15
CA PHE A 106 16.36 -2.19 9.39
C PHE A 106 15.52 -2.25 8.11
N GLU A 107 14.20 -2.25 8.24
CA GLU A 107 13.26 -2.13 7.13
C GLU A 107 13.00 -0.65 6.81
N LEU A 108 13.22 -0.23 5.57
CA LEU A 108 13.03 1.15 5.14
C LEU A 108 11.57 1.59 5.29
N SER A 109 10.63 0.67 5.08
CA SER A 109 9.19 0.86 5.26
C SER A 109 8.82 1.35 6.66
N THR A 110 9.57 0.97 7.71
CA THR A 110 9.30 1.43 9.09
C THR A 110 9.45 2.93 9.27
N VAL A 111 10.30 3.57 8.47
CA VAL A 111 10.50 5.03 8.47
C VAL A 111 9.58 5.70 7.46
N THR A 112 9.36 5.08 6.30
CA THR A 112 8.56 5.67 5.21
C THR A 112 7.05 5.49 5.38
N PHE A 113 6.58 4.66 6.31
CA PHE A 113 5.16 4.44 6.64
C PHE A 113 4.38 5.73 6.94
N ILE A 114 5.06 6.83 7.29
CA ILE A 114 4.44 8.14 7.51
C ILE A 114 3.55 8.60 6.34
N GLY A 115 3.84 8.17 5.11
CA GLY A 115 3.00 8.47 3.95
C GLY A 115 1.63 7.81 3.97
N GLU A 116 1.52 6.61 4.55
CA GLU A 116 0.23 5.95 4.73
C GLU A 116 -0.59 6.64 5.82
N VAL A 117 0.04 6.99 6.94
CA VAL A 117 -0.62 7.74 8.01
C VAL A 117 -1.15 9.07 7.47
N ALA A 118 -0.33 9.79 6.71
CA ALA A 118 -0.72 11.04 6.07
C ALA A 118 -1.94 10.84 5.15
N LEU A 119 -1.94 9.79 4.32
CA LEU A 119 -3.07 9.44 3.45
C LEU A 119 -4.33 9.12 4.25
N LEU A 120 -4.22 8.32 5.31
CA LEU A 120 -5.35 7.94 6.18
C LEU A 120 -5.97 9.16 6.86
N VAL A 121 -5.14 10.00 7.47
CA VAL A 121 -5.58 11.25 8.13
C VAL A 121 -6.25 12.17 7.12
N TRP A 122 -5.66 12.32 5.93
CA TRP A 122 -6.23 13.16 4.88
C TRP A 122 -7.57 12.61 4.37
N LEU A 123 -7.69 11.30 4.12
CA LEU A 123 -8.94 10.67 3.69
C LEU A 123 -10.04 10.80 4.74
N LEU A 124 -9.71 10.65 6.03
CA LEU A 124 -10.67 10.83 7.11
C LEU A 124 -11.19 12.28 7.17
N GLY A 125 -10.29 13.26 7.06
CA GLY A 125 -10.66 14.67 7.01
C GLY A 125 -11.36 15.08 5.71
N TRP A 126 -11.10 14.41 4.59
CA TRP A 126 -11.86 14.61 3.34
C TRP A 126 -13.26 14.01 3.44
N ALA A 127 -13.38 12.76 3.89
CA ALA A 127 -14.66 12.07 4.02
C ALA A 127 -15.61 12.72 5.03
N GLY A 128 -15.08 13.43 6.03
CA GLY A 128 -15.89 14.24 6.95
C GLY A 128 -16.40 15.56 6.37
N ARG A 129 -15.92 15.99 5.20
CA ARG A 129 -16.34 17.22 4.51
C ARG A 129 -17.27 16.96 3.31
N SER A 130 -17.47 15.70 2.93
CA SER A 130 -18.22 15.23 1.75
C SER A 130 -19.58 14.67 2.14
#